data_AF-A0A7V1MZ13-F1
#
_entry.id   AF-A0A7V1MZ13-F1
#
_cell.length_a   1.000
_cell.length_b   1.000
_cell.length_c   1.000
_cell.angle_alpha   90.00
_cell.angle_beta   90.00
_cell.angle_gamma   90.00
#
_symmetry.space_group_name_H-M   'P 1'
#
loop_
_entity.id
_entity.type
_entity.pdbx_description
1 polymer ?
#
loop_
_entity_poly.entity_id
_entity_poly.type
_entity_poly.pdbx_seq_one_letter_code
_entity_poly.pdbx_strand_id
1 'polypeptide(L)'
;MNFIFIGVPKLRFQKLRGTSPQLQLGDKFADIEEIPLFLEKHRIKVPEKQRAMIISSLKIDRDVTMGIVADVKDQLRKSGQLKVNYSAKKRAGNRYN
;
A
#
# COMPACT_ATOMS: atom_id res chain seq x y z
N MET A 1 -2.57 -11.65 5.42
CA MET A 1 -1.70 -10.52 5.01
C MET A 1 -2.34 -9.88 3.80
N ASN A 2 -2.40 -8.55 3.76
CA ASN A 2 -2.96 -7.77 2.69
C ASN A 2 -1.87 -6.87 2.08
N PHE A 3 -2.05 -6.52 0.81
CA PHE A 3 -1.09 -5.72 0.06
C PHE A 3 -1.71 -4.36 -0.28
N ILE A 4 -0.94 -3.31 -0.01
CA ILE A 4 -1.24 -1.94 -0.35
C ILE A 4 -0.10 -1.46 -1.24
N PHE A 5 -0.44 -1.00 -2.43
CA PHE A 5 0.53 -0.53 -3.41
C PHE A 5 0.43 0.98 -3.55
N ILE A 6 1.57 1.66 -3.60
CA ILE A 6 1.65 3.09 -3.87
C ILE A 6 2.67 3.28 -4.97
N GLY A 7 2.23 3.79 -6.12
CA GLY A 7 3.06 3.79 -7.30
C GLY A 7 2.49 4.57 -8.47
N VAL A 8 3.33 4.78 -9.48
CA VAL A 8 2.88 5.40 -10.73
C VAL A 8 2.04 4.37 -11.50
N PRO A 9 0.87 4.74 -12.03
CA PRO A 9 0.07 3.83 -12.84
C PRO A 9 0.88 3.22 -13.98
N LYS A 10 0.65 1.94 -14.27
CA LYS A 10 1.24 1.26 -15.44
C LYS A 10 0.85 2.02 -16.72
N LEU A 11 1.72 2.03 -17.74
CA LEU A 11 1.53 2.77 -19.00
C LEU A 11 0.10 2.74 -19.54
N ARG A 12 -0.52 1.56 -19.60
CA ARG A 12 -1.89 1.37 -20.09
C ARG A 12 -2.97 2.15 -19.33
N PHE A 13 -2.73 2.48 -18.05
CA PHE A 13 -3.64 3.20 -17.18
C PHE A 13 -3.30 4.71 -17.09
N GLN A 14 -2.12 5.13 -17.57
CA GLN A 14 -1.70 6.53 -17.47
C GLN A 14 -2.58 7.48 -18.28
N LYS A 15 -3.15 7.01 -19.41
CA LYS A 15 -4.11 7.82 -20.19
C LYS A 15 -5.36 8.22 -19.39
N LEU A 16 -5.74 7.43 -18.38
CA LEU A 16 -6.93 7.65 -17.56
C LEU A 16 -6.60 8.24 -16.18
N ARG A 17 -5.44 7.91 -15.62
CA ARG A 17 -5.07 8.23 -14.23
C ARG A 17 -3.86 9.17 -14.11
N GLY A 18 -3.27 9.56 -15.24
CA GLY A 18 -2.05 10.36 -15.27
C GLY A 18 -0.83 9.59 -14.78
N THR A 19 0.21 10.36 -14.45
CA THR A 19 1.51 9.86 -13.99
C THR A 19 1.75 10.15 -12.50
N SER A 20 0.81 10.79 -11.82
CA SER A 20 0.88 11.01 -10.38
C SER A 20 0.79 9.68 -9.63
N PRO A 21 1.47 9.53 -8.47
CA PRO A 21 1.32 8.36 -7.62
C PRO A 21 -0.14 8.06 -7.28
N GLN A 22 -0.50 6.79 -7.35
CA GLN A 22 -1.83 6.28 -7.04
C GLN A 22 -1.76 5.19 -5.98
N LEU A 23 -2.83 5.08 -5.19
CA LEU A 23 -3.04 4.02 -4.23
C LEU A 23 -3.80 2.85 -4.88
N GLN A 24 -3.36 1.63 -4.60
CA GLN A 24 -4.13 0.42 -4.88
C GLN A 24 -4.25 -0.44 -3.62
N LEU A 25 -5.45 -0.93 -3.36
CA LEU A 25 -5.77 -1.84 -2.27
C LEU A 25 -6.07 -3.21 -2.87
N GLY A 26 -5.14 -4.16 -2.69
CA GLY A 26 -5.17 -5.42 -3.45
C GLY A 26 -4.90 -5.18 -4.94
N ASP A 27 -5.90 -5.40 -5.78
CA ASP A 27 -5.84 -5.31 -7.24
C ASP A 27 -6.63 -4.12 -7.82
N LYS A 28 -7.20 -3.28 -6.95
CA LYS A 28 -8.07 -2.16 -7.35
C LYS A 28 -7.45 -0.81 -6.96
N PHE A 29 -7.55 0.18 -7.86
CA PHE A 29 -7.33 1.58 -7.52
C PHE A 29 -8.32 2.04 -6.46
N ALA A 30 -7.84 2.82 -5.50
CA ALA A 30 -8.63 3.22 -4.34
C ALA A 30 -8.17 4.56 -3.80
N ASP A 31 -9.05 5.20 -3.04
CA ASP A 31 -8.74 6.41 -2.27
C ASP A 31 -8.32 6.04 -0.83
N ILE A 32 -7.67 6.97 -0.13
CA ILE A 32 -7.12 6.73 1.21
C ILE A 32 -8.26 6.40 2.20
N GLU A 33 -9.41 7.02 2.03
CA GLU A 33 -10.62 6.85 2.83
C GLU A 33 -11.19 5.43 2.74
N GLU A 34 -10.82 4.65 1.71
CA GLU A 34 -11.27 3.27 1.55
C GLU A 34 -10.42 2.26 2.35
N ILE A 35 -9.28 2.67 2.91
CA ILE A 35 -8.38 1.80 3.70
C ILE A 35 -9.12 1.10 4.87
N PRO A 36 -9.92 1.78 5.71
CA PRO A 36 -10.60 1.12 6.84
C PRO A 36 -11.51 -0.01 6.36
N LEU A 37 -12.31 0.25 5.32
CA LEU A 37 -13.21 -0.75 4.75
C LEU A 37 -12.44 -1.94 4.14
N PHE A 38 -11.33 -1.67 3.48
CA PHE A 38 -10.45 -2.71 2.94
C PHE A 38 -9.87 -3.61 4.04
N LEU A 39 -9.42 -3.02 5.15
CA LEU A 39 -8.90 -3.76 6.30
C LEU A 39 -9.98 -4.65 6.93
N GLU A 40 -11.17 -4.12 7.19
CA GLU A 40 -12.25 -4.90 7.78
C GLU A 40 -12.70 -6.06 6.88
N LYS A 41 -12.80 -5.82 5.56
CA LYS A 41 -13.08 -6.88 4.58
C LYS A 41 -12.05 -8.00 4.60
N HIS A 42 -10.77 -7.69 4.85
CA HIS A 42 -9.74 -8.71 5.04
C HIS A 42 -9.90 -9.41 6.40
N ARG A 43 -10.11 -8.64 7.47
CA ARG A 43 -10.23 -9.11 8.85
C ARG A 43 -11.36 -10.11 9.05
N ILE A 44 -12.51 -9.91 8.40
CA ILE A 44 -13.66 -10.83 8.46
C ILE A 44 -13.32 -12.21 7.89
N LYS A 45 -12.45 -12.27 6.87
CA LYS A 45 -12.01 -13.52 6.22
C LYS A 45 -10.95 -14.27 7.04
N VAL A 46 -10.40 -13.65 8.08
CA VAL A 46 -9.36 -14.22 8.94
C VAL A 46 -10.00 -14.73 10.24
N PRO A 47 -9.68 -15.97 10.68
CA PRO A 47 -10.15 -16.50 11.95
C PRO A 47 -9.78 -15.57 13.11
N GLU A 48 -10.68 -15.42 14.09
CA GLU A 48 -10.53 -14.45 15.18
C GLU A 48 -9.18 -14.54 15.90
N LYS A 49 -8.76 -15.77 16.23
CA LYS A 49 -7.46 -16.09 16.84
C LYS A 49 -6.23 -15.61 16.07
N GLN A 50 -6.37 -15.32 14.78
CA GLN A 50 -5.29 -14.86 13.89
C GLN A 50 -5.40 -13.38 13.52
N ARG A 51 -6.50 -12.69 13.86
CA ARG A 51 -6.73 -11.29 13.45
C ARG A 51 -5.65 -10.35 13.99
N ALA A 52 -5.15 -10.58 15.20
CA ALA A 52 -4.06 -9.81 15.80
C ALA A 52 -2.70 -9.99 15.08
N MET A 53 -2.59 -10.99 14.20
CA MET A 53 -1.38 -11.28 13.41
C MET A 53 -1.48 -10.76 11.97
N ILE A 54 -2.55 -10.05 11.61
CA ILE A 54 -2.68 -9.46 10.28
C ILE A 54 -1.59 -8.41 10.09
N ILE A 55 -0.80 -8.58 9.04
CA ILE A 55 0.21 -7.63 8.59
C ILE A 55 -0.27 -7.00 7.28
N SER A 56 -0.13 -5.68 7.17
CA SER A 56 -0.28 -4.96 5.90
C SER A 56 1.07 -4.66 5.28
N SER A 57 1.24 -5.09 4.03
CA SER A 57 2.46 -4.87 3.27
C SER A 57 2.32 -3.63 2.41
N LEU A 58 3.19 -2.65 2.63
CA LEU A 58 3.29 -1.47 1.79
C LEU A 58 4.34 -1.71 0.71
N LYS A 59 3.90 -1.82 -0.54
CA LYS A 59 4.73 -1.96 -1.73
C LYS A 59 4.78 -0.62 -2.45
N ILE A 60 5.90 0.07 -2.30
CA ILE A 60 6.03 1.48 -2.71
C ILE A 60 7.05 1.56 -3.84
N ASP A 61 6.68 2.22 -4.94
CA ASP A 61 7.60 2.51 -6.04
C ASP A 61 8.64 3.55 -5.61
N ARG A 62 9.82 3.49 -6.24
CA ARG A 62 10.96 4.34 -5.86
C ARG A 62 10.67 5.83 -6.00
N ASP A 63 9.98 6.20 -7.07
CA ASP A 63 9.85 7.59 -7.51
C ASP A 63 8.56 8.25 -6.98
N VAL A 64 7.97 7.67 -5.92
CA VAL A 64 6.74 8.18 -5.28
C VAL A 64 7.08 9.27 -4.26
N THR A 65 6.24 10.29 -4.22
CA THR A 65 6.34 11.36 -3.22
C THR A 65 6.00 10.85 -1.82
N MET A 66 6.74 11.32 -0.81
CA MET A 66 6.51 10.87 0.57
C MET A 66 5.18 11.33 1.18
N GLY A 67 4.51 12.33 0.60
CA GLY A 67 3.22 12.84 1.07
C GLY A 67 2.14 11.76 1.12
N ILE A 68 1.83 11.15 -0.04
CA ILE A 68 0.85 10.06 -0.11
C ILE A 68 1.22 8.87 0.78
N VAL A 69 2.52 8.60 0.95
CA VAL A 69 3.01 7.54 1.84
C VAL A 69 2.72 7.87 3.30
N ALA A 70 2.89 9.12 3.71
CA ALA A 70 2.56 9.58 5.06
C ALA A 70 1.05 9.47 5.33
N ASP A 71 0.23 9.95 4.39
CA ASP A 71 -1.23 9.93 4.53
C ASP A 71 -1.77 8.50 4.67
N VAL A 72 -1.26 7.56 3.85
CA VAL A 72 -1.61 6.14 3.95
C VAL A 72 -1.21 5.55 5.31
N LYS A 73 -0.02 5.89 5.83
CA LYS A 73 0.41 5.41 7.16
C LYS A 73 -0.50 5.94 8.26
N ASP A 74 -0.86 7.21 8.20
CA ASP A 74 -1.69 7.84 9.21
C ASP A 74 -3.09 7.24 9.20
N GLN A 75 -3.63 6.94 8.02
CA GLN A 75 -4.90 6.23 7.91
C GLN A 75 -4.84 4.80 8.45
N LEU A 76 -3.75 4.08 8.19
CA LEU A 76 -3.53 2.73 8.77
C LEU A 76 -3.47 2.78 10.30
N ARG A 77 -2.80 3.79 10.87
CA ARG A 77 -2.74 4.01 12.32
C ARG A 77 -4.11 4.31 12.91
N LYS A 78 -4.86 5.24 12.31
CA LYS A 78 -6.24 5.56 12.70
C LYS A 78 -7.16 4.34 12.65
N SER A 79 -6.89 3.41 11.73
CA SER A 79 -7.64 2.15 11.57
C SER A 79 -7.14 1.01 12.47
N GLY A 80 -6.18 1.27 13.37
CA GLY A 80 -5.64 0.24 14.27
C GLY A 80 -4.71 -0.79 13.61
N GLN A 81 -4.36 -0.63 12.33
CA GLN A 81 -3.44 -1.52 11.62
C GLN A 81 -1.99 -1.10 11.88
N LEU A 82 -1.49 -1.45 13.07
CA LEU A 82 -0.15 -1.07 13.52
C LEU A 82 0.95 -1.98 12.97
N LYS A 83 0.61 -3.23 12.63
CA LYS A 83 1.54 -4.18 12.03
C LYS A 83 1.67 -3.94 10.53
N VAL A 84 2.69 -3.19 10.15
CA VAL A 84 3.00 -2.86 8.75
C VAL A 84 4.44 -3.25 8.41
N ASN A 85 4.69 -3.60 7.15
CA ASN A 85 6.05 -3.71 6.62
C ASN A 85 6.21 -2.93 5.32
N TYR A 86 7.46 -2.54 5.02
CA TYR A 86 7.81 -1.83 3.81
C TYR A 86 8.58 -2.76 2.89
N SER A 87 8.05 -2.95 1.69
CA SER A 87 8.68 -3.72 0.63
C SER A 87 9.06 -2.76 -0.49
N ALA A 88 10.34 -2.35 -0.51
CA ALA A 88 10.92 -1.61 -1.61
C ALA A 88 11.76 -2.55 -2.47
N LYS A 89 11.76 -2.35 -3.80
CA LYS A 89 12.75 -3.03 -4.65
C LYS A 89 14.15 -2.63 -4.21
N LYS A 90 15.05 -3.60 -4.04
CA LYS A 90 16.48 -3.35 -3.78
C LYS A 90 16.98 -2.30 -4.77
N ARG A 91 17.72 -1.30 -4.27
CA ARG A 91 18.52 -0.41 -5.10
C ARG A 91 19.35 -1.33 -6.00
N ALA A 92 19.23 -1.19 -7.33
CA ALA A 92 20.15 -1.88 -8.22
C ALA A 92 21.53 -1.43 -7.78
N GLY A 93 22.32 -2.35 -7.21
CA GLY A 93 23.61 -2.04 -6.63
C GLY A 93 24.41 -1.31 -7.70
N ASN A 94 24.82 -0.09 -7.39
CA ASN A 94 25.73 0.65 -8.25
C ASN A 94 27.05 -0.11 -8.20
N ARG A 95 27.28 -0.99 -9.17
CA ARG A 95 28.58 -1.63 -9.39
C ARG A 95 29.49 -0.56 -9.98
N TYR A 96 30.02 0.30 -9.13
CA TYR A 96 31.23 1.05 -9.46
C TYR A 96 32.36 0.52 -8.59
N ASN A 97 33.38 0.07 -9.32
CA ASN A 97 34.70 -0.44 -8.94
C ASN A 97 34.71 -1.91 -8.49
#